data_AF-A0AAW9TSG9-F1
#
_entry.id   AF-A0AAW9TSG9-F1
#
_cell.length_a   1.000
_cell.length_b   1.000
_cell.length_c   1.000
_cell.angle_alpha   90.00
_cell.angle_beta   90.00
_cell.angle_gamma   90.00
#
_symmetry.space_group_name_H-M   'P 1'
#
loop_
_entity.id
_entity.type
_entity.pdbx_description
1 polymer ?
#
loop_
_entity_poly.entity_id
_entity_poly.type
_entity_poly.pdbx_seq_one_letter_code
_entity_poly.pdbx_strand_id
1 'polypeptide(L)'
;MNEHKVNPANDRIEIRVVDQPGAGGANHEYDVVIDNGTTGQIARISFQNGPIAEAGVNGLTQEVLLAIVADRLRSFQAGQYACRENALALTKIEEAMHWLHSRTRARVSRGVEGTHKV
;
A
#
# COMPACT_ATOMS: atom_id res chain seq x y z
N MET A 1 2.79 8.49 11.72
CA MET A 1 3.56 8.25 10.48
C MET A 1 3.84 9.59 9.85
N ASN A 2 5.11 9.92 9.59
CA ASN A 2 5.54 11.24 9.11
C ASN A 2 6.61 11.15 8.00
N GLU A 3 7.01 9.94 7.60
CA GLU A 3 8.06 9.66 6.63
C GLU A 3 7.75 10.26 5.24
N HIS A 4 6.47 10.52 4.95
CA HIS A 4 6.04 11.18 3.72
C HIS A 4 6.26 12.70 3.71
N LYS A 5 6.51 13.34 4.86
CA LYS A 5 6.64 14.80 4.98
C LYS A 5 8.04 15.26 4.56
N VAL A 6 8.19 15.51 3.26
CA VAL A 6 9.46 15.93 2.64
C VAL A 6 9.37 17.31 1.96
N ASN A 7 8.18 17.93 1.93
CA ASN A 7 7.95 19.23 1.33
C ASN A 7 6.65 19.89 1.88
N PRO A 8 6.43 21.20 1.63
CA PRO A 8 5.25 21.91 2.14
C PRO A 8 3.89 21.36 1.68
N ALA A 9 3.84 20.66 0.54
CA ALA A 9 2.60 20.02 0.09
C ALA A 9 2.25 18.82 0.99
N ASN A 10 3.26 18.05 1.40
CA ASN A 10 3.08 16.87 2.24
C ASN A 10 2.83 17.23 3.72
N ASP A 11 3.20 18.44 4.15
CA ASP A 11 2.90 18.93 5.51
C ASP A 11 1.39 19.08 5.76
N ARG A 12 0.62 19.27 4.69
CA ARG A 12 -0.85 19.35 4.72
C ARG A 12 -1.55 18.00 4.64
N ILE A 13 -0.78 16.91 4.63
CA ILE A 13 -1.28 15.54 4.56
C ILE A 13 -0.91 14.82 5.86
N GLU A 14 -1.93 14.32 6.56
CA GLU A 14 -1.77 13.56 7.80
C GLU A 14 -2.23 12.12 7.60
N ILE A 15 -1.41 11.16 8.01
CA ILE A 15 -1.80 9.74 8.04
C ILE A 15 -2.13 9.38 9.49
N ARG A 16 -3.39 9.01 9.73
CA ARG A 16 -3.90 8.54 11.02
C ARG A 16 -4.14 7.04 10.96
N VAL A 17 -3.58 6.32 11.93
CA VAL A 17 -3.98 4.94 12.22
C VAL A 17 -5.28 5.00 13.02
N VAL A 18 -6.32 4.30 12.59
CA VAL A 18 -7.64 4.41 13.22
C VAL A 18 -8.15 3.10 13.83
N ASP A 19 -7.38 2.02 13.76
CA ASP A 19 -7.60 0.77 14.48
C ASP A 19 -6.40 0.37 15.34
N GLN A 20 -6.48 -0.81 15.95
CA GLN A 20 -5.39 -1.45 16.69
C GLN A 20 -4.82 -2.61 15.86
N PRO A 21 -3.57 -3.03 16.09
CA PRO A 21 -3.00 -4.16 15.38
C PRO A 21 -3.87 -5.41 15.53
N GLY A 22 -4.27 -6.01 14.41
CA GLY A 22 -5.05 -7.25 14.42
C GLY A 22 -4.18 -8.49 14.63
N ALA A 23 -4.73 -9.68 14.35
CA ALA A 23 -4.07 -10.96 14.57
C ALA A 23 -2.71 -11.11 13.83
N GLY A 24 -2.52 -10.38 12.72
CA GLY A 24 -1.27 -10.34 11.97
C GLY A 24 -0.22 -9.35 12.50
N GLY A 25 -0.50 -8.62 13.58
CA GLY A 25 0.41 -7.63 14.18
C GLY A 25 0.50 -6.30 13.42
N ALA A 26 -0.34 -6.09 12.41
CA ALA A 26 -0.43 -4.84 11.65
C ALA A 26 -1.81 -4.19 11.83
N ASN A 27 -1.86 -2.88 11.65
CA ASN A 27 -3.10 -2.10 11.56
C ASN A 27 -3.72 -2.28 10.17
N HIS A 28 -5.03 -2.11 10.06
CA HIS A 28 -5.76 -2.30 8.81
C HIS A 28 -6.40 -1.02 8.31
N GLU A 29 -6.70 -0.08 9.21
CA GLU A 29 -7.45 1.11 8.87
C GLU A 29 -6.58 2.36 9.01
N TYR A 30 -6.47 3.08 7.90
CA TYR A 30 -5.73 4.33 7.83
C TYR A 30 -6.60 5.44 7.22
N ASP A 31 -6.65 6.58 7.88
CA ASP A 31 -7.21 7.81 7.32
C ASP A 31 -6.09 8.71 6.81
N VAL A 32 -6.16 9.08 5.53
CA VAL A 32 -5.31 10.11 4.93
C VAL A 32 -6.11 11.41 4.89
N VAL A 33 -5.79 12.33 5.81
CA VAL A 33 -6.44 13.63 5.92
C VAL A 33 -5.65 14.64 5.10
N ILE A 34 -6.33 15.30 4.16
CA ILE A 34 -5.76 16.28 3.24
C ILE A 34 -6.37 17.64 3.55
N ASP A 35 -5.54 18.56 4.05
CA ASP A 35 -5.90 19.97 4.19
C ASP A 35 -5.69 20.70 2.86
N ASN A 36 -6.77 20.82 2.10
CA ASN A 36 -6.81 21.57 0.85
C ASN A 36 -7.25 23.04 1.04
N GLY A 37 -7.36 23.53 2.29
CA GLY A 37 -7.85 24.87 2.62
C GLY A 37 -9.37 25.03 2.62
N THR A 38 -10.14 23.94 2.50
CA THR A 38 -11.61 23.93 2.56
C THR A 38 -12.11 22.90 3.60
N THR A 39 -13.32 22.34 3.43
CA THR A 39 -13.75 21.15 4.19
C THR A 39 -12.80 20.01 3.87
N GLY A 40 -11.78 19.81 4.71
CA GLY A 40 -10.68 18.87 4.47
C GLY A 40 -11.15 17.51 3.92
N GLN A 41 -10.37 16.96 2.99
CA GLN A 41 -10.70 15.70 2.34
C GLN A 41 -10.11 14.54 3.15
N ILE A 42 -10.86 13.44 3.29
CA ILE A 42 -10.36 12.22 3.91
C ILE A 42 -10.42 11.09 2.89
N ALA A 43 -9.30 10.39 2.70
CA ALA A 43 -9.24 9.13 1.97
C ALA A 43 -8.99 7.99 2.96
N ARG A 44 -9.96 7.07 3.06
CA ARG A 44 -9.86 5.85 3.89
C ARG A 44 -9.14 4.76 3.10
N ILE A 45 -8.13 4.14 3.73
CA ILE A 45 -7.42 2.96 3.23
C ILE A 45 -7.67 1.83 4.21
N SER A 46 -8.37 0.80 3.75
CA SER A 46 -8.78 -0.37 4.54
C SER A 46 -8.11 -1.62 3.99
N PHE A 47 -7.11 -2.14 4.69
CA PHE A 47 -6.39 -3.36 4.30
C PHE A 47 -7.17 -4.62 4.66
N GLN A 48 -6.94 -5.69 3.90
CA GLN A 48 -7.47 -7.02 4.17
C GLN A 48 -7.12 -7.44 5.61
N ASN A 49 -8.14 -7.77 6.40
CA ASN A 49 -8.00 -8.23 7.78
C ASN A 49 -8.39 -9.71 7.88
N GLY A 50 -7.41 -10.54 8.22
CA GLY A 50 -7.56 -12.00 8.32
C GLY A 50 -7.44 -12.75 7.00
N PRO A 51 -7.29 -14.10 7.04
CA PRO A 51 -7.19 -14.93 5.85
C PRO A 51 -8.46 -14.85 4.98
N ILE A 52 -8.29 -14.77 3.65
CA ILE A 52 -9.41 -14.68 2.70
C ILE A 52 -10.36 -15.88 2.82
N ALA A 53 -9.84 -17.07 3.12
CA ALA A 53 -10.66 -18.28 3.27
C ALA A 53 -11.62 -18.22 4.48
N GLU A 54 -11.29 -17.40 5.50
CA GLU A 54 -12.08 -17.28 6.73
C GLU A 54 -12.93 -16.00 6.73
N ALA A 55 -12.33 -14.86 6.32
CA ALA A 55 -12.94 -13.54 6.41
C ALA A 55 -13.51 -13.01 5.08
N GLY A 56 -13.32 -13.74 3.97
CA GLY A 56 -13.60 -13.25 2.63
C GLY A 56 -12.69 -12.08 2.23
N VAL A 57 -13.05 -11.39 1.15
CA VAL A 57 -12.38 -10.16 0.73
C VAL A 57 -13.03 -8.98 1.47
N ASN A 58 -12.29 -8.31 2.35
CA ASN A 58 -12.80 -7.23 3.20
C ASN A 58 -11.93 -5.96 3.16
N GLY A 59 -10.86 -5.95 2.37
CA GLY A 59 -9.99 -4.80 2.20
C GLY A 59 -9.01 -4.99 1.05
N LEU A 60 -8.15 -4.00 0.84
CA LEU A 60 -7.11 -4.03 -0.17
C LEU A 60 -5.85 -4.74 0.31
N THR A 61 -5.01 -5.17 -0.63
CA THR A 61 -3.71 -5.77 -0.32
C THR A 61 -2.57 -4.78 -0.58
N GLN A 62 -1.37 -5.11 -0.10
CA GLN A 62 -0.17 -4.28 -0.32
C GLN A 62 0.11 -4.10 -1.82
N GLU A 63 -0.11 -5.16 -2.60
CA GLU A 63 0.07 -5.19 -4.04
C GLU A 63 -0.81 -4.17 -4.76
N VAL A 64 -2.04 -3.93 -4.29
CA VAL A 64 -2.95 -2.94 -4.90
C VAL A 64 -2.38 -1.53 -4.79
N LEU A 65 -1.87 -1.12 -3.63
CA LEU A 65 -1.28 0.22 -3.46
C LEU A 65 0.03 0.34 -4.25
N LEU A 66 0.87 -0.69 -4.25
CA LEU A 66 2.11 -0.71 -5.03
C LEU A 66 1.82 -0.61 -6.54
N ALA A 67 0.79 -1.29 -7.04
CA ALA A 67 0.37 -1.20 -8.43
C ALA A 67 -0.09 0.21 -8.82
N ILE A 68 -0.87 0.89 -7.97
CA ILE A 68 -1.28 2.29 -8.20
C ILE A 68 -0.06 3.21 -8.27
N VAL A 69 0.89 3.07 -7.35
CA VAL A 69 2.09 3.92 -7.35
C VAL A 69 2.99 3.61 -8.56
N ALA A 70 3.14 2.33 -8.92
CA ALA A 70 3.89 1.91 -10.11
C ALA A 70 3.30 2.49 -11.40
N ASP A 71 1.98 2.44 -11.57
CA ASP A 71 1.27 3.00 -12.72
C ASP A 71 1.53 4.51 -12.89
N ARG A 72 1.47 5.26 -11.79
CA ARG A 72 1.79 6.69 -11.78
C ARG A 72 3.24 6.96 -12.15
N LEU A 73 4.19 6.20 -11.60
CA LEU A 73 5.61 6.36 -11.93
C LEU A 73 5.91 6.01 -13.40
N ARG A 74 5.29 4.94 -13.93
CA ARG A 74 5.39 4.60 -15.37
C ARG A 74 4.88 5.74 -16.24
N SER A 75 3.74 6.33 -15.87
CA SER A 75 3.15 7.46 -16.58
C SER A 75 4.06 8.70 -16.57
N PHE A 76 4.63 9.05 -15.42
CA PHE A 76 5.59 10.17 -15.34
C PHE A 76 6.87 9.89 -16.12
N GLN A 77 7.38 8.65 -16.05
CA GLN A 77 8.59 8.25 -16.76
C GLN A 77 8.41 8.19 -18.27
N ALA A 78 7.20 7.92 -18.77
CA ALA A 78 6.87 7.96 -20.19
C ALA A 78 6.60 9.40 -20.69
N GLY A 79 6.30 10.33 -19.79
CA GLY A 79 5.93 11.71 -20.13
C GLY A 79 7.07 12.73 -20.01
N GLN A 80 6.70 14.00 -20.01
CA GLN A 80 7.62 15.15 -19.92
C GLN A 80 8.40 15.25 -18.59
N TYR A 81 8.01 14.47 -17.58
CA TYR A 81 8.60 14.48 -16.24
C TYR A 81 9.49 13.26 -15.99
N ALA A 82 10.00 12.65 -17.05
CA ALA A 82 10.91 11.52 -16.95
C ALA A 82 12.21 11.92 -16.23
N CYS A 83 12.63 11.12 -15.25
CA CYS A 83 13.87 11.35 -14.52
C CYS A 83 14.48 10.04 -14.01
N ARG A 84 15.72 10.10 -13.50
CA ARG A 84 16.42 8.91 -12.98
C ARG A 84 15.76 8.38 -11.71
N GLU A 85 15.34 9.29 -10.83
CA GLU A 85 14.75 8.98 -9.53
C GLU A 85 13.42 8.23 -9.68
N ASN A 86 12.59 8.65 -10.65
CA ASN A 86 11.35 7.95 -10.99
C ASN A 86 11.61 6.51 -11.44
N ALA A 87 12.59 6.29 -12.32
CA ALA A 87 12.95 4.95 -12.79
C ALA A 87 13.49 4.06 -11.65
N LEU A 88 14.32 4.61 -10.76
CA LEU A 88 14.83 3.88 -9.60
C LEU A 88 13.72 3.52 -8.62
N ALA A 89 12.81 4.45 -8.31
CA ALA A 89 11.66 4.21 -7.46
C ALA A 89 10.76 3.11 -8.06
N LEU A 90 10.46 3.18 -9.37
CA LEU A 90 9.66 2.18 -10.07
C LEU A 90 10.30 0.79 -9.98
N THR A 91 11.62 0.69 -10.22
CA THR A 91 12.35 -0.58 -10.11
C THR A 91 12.19 -1.20 -8.72
N LYS A 92 12.25 -0.39 -7.65
CA LYS A 92 12.11 -0.89 -6.28
C LYS A 92 10.68 -1.30 -5.93
N ILE A 93 9.69 -0.64 -6.51
CA ILE A 93 8.29 -1.05 -6.36
C ILE A 93 8.04 -2.38 -7.08
N GLU A 94 8.59 -2.56 -8.28
CA GLU A 94 8.49 -3.82 -9.03
C GLU A 94 9.20 -4.98 -8.32
N GLU A 95 10.37 -4.72 -7.71
CA GLU A 95 11.06 -5.69 -6.85
C GLU A 95 10.23 -6.05 -5.61
N ALA A 96 9.62 -5.07 -4.93
CA ALA A 96 8.73 -5.33 -3.80
C ALA A 96 7.53 -6.21 -4.21
N MET A 97 6.87 -5.89 -5.33
CA MET A 97 5.79 -6.72 -5.88
C MET A 97 6.25 -8.14 -6.22
N HIS A 98 7.46 -8.30 -6.78
CA HIS A 98 8.03 -9.63 -7.06
C HIS A 98 8.11 -10.48 -5.79
N TRP A 99 8.63 -9.93 -4.69
CA TRP A 99 8.78 -10.64 -3.43
C TRP A 99 7.43 -10.99 -2.78
N LEU A 100 6.45 -10.08 -2.85
CA LEU A 100 5.10 -10.34 -2.37
C LEU A 100 4.45 -11.51 -3.14
N HIS A 101 4.50 -11.49 -4.47
CA HIS A 101 3.99 -12.59 -5.29
C HIS A 101 4.75 -13.90 -5.05
N SER A 102 6.07 -13.84 -4.86
CA SER A 102 6.88 -15.03 -4.54
C SER A 102 6.41 -15.69 -3.23
N ARG A 103 6.15 -14.88 -2.19
CA ARG A 103 5.60 -15.36 -0.92
C ARG A 103 4.23 -16.02 -1.10
N THR A 104 3.33 -15.41 -1.88
CA THR A 104 2.01 -15.99 -2.17
C THR A 104 2.14 -17.31 -2.92
N ARG A 105 2.94 -17.36 -3.99
CA ARG A 105 3.18 -18.60 -4.75
C ARG A 105 3.79 -19.71 -3.89
N ALA A 106 4.71 -19.37 -2.98
CA ALA A 106 5.30 -20.34 -2.06
C ALA A 106 4.26 -20.91 -1.06
N ARG A 107 3.24 -20.13 -0.70
CA ARG A 107 2.11 -20.61 0.12
C ARG A 107 1.17 -21.50 -0.68
N VAL A 108 0.89 -21.14 -1.93
CA VAL A 108 0.12 -21.97 -2.87
C VAL A 108 0.80 -23.32 -3.09
N SER A 109 2.09 -23.33 -3.40
CA SER A 109 2.83 -24.57 -3.73
C SER A 109 2.96 -25.53 -2.54
N ARG A 110 2.90 -25.01 -1.32
CA ARG A 110 2.87 -25.80 -0.08
C ARG A 110 1.45 -26.26 0.31
N GLY A 111 0.41 -25.85 -0.43
CA GLY A 111 -0.98 -26.15 -0.12
C GLY A 111 -1.52 -25.47 1.13
N VAL A 112 -0.91 -24.35 1.57
CA VAL A 112 -1.26 -23.63 2.80
C VAL A 112 -1.94 -22.28 2.55
N GLU A 113 -2.37 -21.99 1.32
CA GLU A 113 -3.02 -20.72 1.01
C GLU A 113 -4.37 -20.61 1.73
N GLY A 114 -4.50 -19.60 2.61
CA GLY A 114 -5.72 -19.34 3.38
C GLY A 114 -5.79 -19.96 4.79
N THR A 115 -4.71 -20.58 5.29
CA THR A 115 -4.69 -21.15 6.66
C THR A 115 -3.54 -20.60 7.51
N HIS A 116 -3.74 -20.49 8.82
CA HIS A 116 -2.70 -20.10 9.81
C HIS A 116 -1.61 -21.16 10.05
N LYS A 117 -1.55 -22.23 9.26
CA LYS A 117 -0.52 -23.26 9.40
C LYS A 117 0.79 -22.76 8.79
N VAL A 118 1.77 -22.56 9.67
CA VAL A 118 3.18 -22.26 9.34
C VAL A 118 3.78 -23.41 8.55
#